data_AF-A0A7L3UXN1-F1
#
_entry.id   AF-A0A7L3UXN1-F1
#
_cell.length_a   1.000
_cell.length_b   1.000
_cell.length_c   1.000
_cell.angle_alpha   90.00
_cell.angle_beta   90.00
_cell.angle_gamma   90.00
#
_symmetry.space_group_name_H-M   'P 1'
#
loop_
_entity.id
_entity.type
_entity.pdbx_description
1 polymer ?
#
loop_
_entity_poly.entity_id
_entity_poly.type
_entity_poly.pdbx_seq_one_letter_code
_entity_poly.pdbx_strand_id
1 'polypeptide(L)'
;GGDVTAKNIWLAENVLEILTEQREWVLKSSLLVAMAVYTYLRLIVDHHGTAALQALRQKEVEFCVCLLRERFMDCFMIGRDLVRLLQNVARIPEFEQLWKDILHNPQVLSPQFTGVLQLLQSRTSRKFLACRLTPDMETKLLFMTSRVRFGQQKRYQDWFQRQYLSTPDSQSLRCDLIRYICGVVHPSNEVLSSDILPRWAIIGWLLTTCT
;
A
#
# COMPACT_ATOMS: atom_id res chain seq x y z
N GLY A 1 -4.91 -6.94 -0.08
CA GLY A 1 -4.18 -6.57 -1.30
C GLY A 1 -3.65 -7.83 -1.92
N GLY A 2 -3.67 -7.93 -3.24
CA GLY A 2 -3.32 -9.14 -3.98
C GLY A 2 -4.26 -10.33 -3.73
N ASP A 3 -5.50 -10.05 -3.33
CA ASP A 3 -6.53 -11.04 -2.99
C ASP A 3 -7.88 -10.53 -3.49
N VAL A 4 -8.43 -11.18 -4.51
CA VAL A 4 -9.73 -10.87 -5.11
C VAL A 4 -10.77 -11.97 -4.81
N THR A 5 -10.61 -12.68 -3.69
CA THR A 5 -11.64 -13.60 -3.22
C THR A 5 -12.90 -12.85 -2.79
N ALA A 6 -14.05 -13.49 -2.92
CA ALA A 6 -15.35 -12.88 -2.62
C ALA A 6 -15.41 -12.26 -1.20
N LYS A 7 -14.80 -12.91 -0.19
CA LYS A 7 -14.74 -12.39 1.18
C LYS A 7 -13.91 -11.11 1.28
N ASN A 8 -12.78 -11.05 0.58
CA ASN A 8 -11.91 -9.88 0.62
C ASN A 8 -12.51 -8.69 -0.13
N ILE A 9 -13.17 -8.95 -1.27
CA ILE A 9 -13.94 -7.95 -2.02
C ILE A 9 -15.08 -7.40 -1.16
N TRP A 10 -15.87 -8.29 -0.54
CA TRP A 10 -16.97 -7.90 0.35
C TRP A 10 -16.50 -6.97 1.47
N LEU A 11 -15.36 -7.28 2.11
CA LEU A 11 -14.80 -6.45 3.17
C LEU A 11 -14.36 -5.07 2.63
N ALA A 12 -13.68 -5.03 1.48
CA ALA A 12 -13.22 -3.79 0.87
C ALA A 12 -14.40 -2.85 0.56
N GLU A 13 -15.48 -3.41 0.00
CA GLU A 13 -16.69 -2.67 -0.34
C GLU A 13 -17.45 -2.17 0.90
N ASN A 14 -17.70 -3.05 1.88
CA ASN A 14 -18.47 -2.66 3.08
C ASN A 14 -17.74 -1.59 3.91
N VAL A 15 -16.41 -1.67 4.02
CA VAL A 15 -15.63 -0.62 4.68
C VAL A 15 -15.68 0.69 3.88
N LEU A 16 -15.68 0.62 2.55
CA LEU A 16 -15.74 1.81 1.69
C LEU A 16 -17.09 2.51 1.85
N GLU A 17 -18.17 1.73 1.90
CA GLU A 17 -19.54 2.23 2.13
C GLU A 17 -19.64 2.95 3.47
N ILE A 18 -19.15 2.35 4.56
CA ILE A 18 -19.11 3.01 5.88
C ILE A 18 -18.34 4.34 5.83
N LEU A 19 -17.16 4.35 5.21
CA LEU A 19 -16.32 5.55 5.12
C LEU A 19 -16.96 6.64 4.24
N THR A 20 -17.72 6.24 3.23
CA THR A 20 -18.41 7.15 2.30
C THR A 20 -19.68 7.72 2.93
N GLU A 21 -20.47 6.89 3.60
CA GLU A 21 -21.69 7.31 4.31
C GLU A 21 -21.36 8.19 5.52
N GLN A 22 -20.32 7.84 6.29
CA GLN A 22 -19.90 8.57 7.48
C GLN A 22 -18.80 9.60 7.19
N ARG A 23 -18.84 10.21 6.00
CA ARG A 23 -17.80 11.12 5.51
C ARG A 23 -17.48 12.25 6.47
N GLU A 24 -18.48 12.91 7.02
CA GLU A 24 -18.26 14.02 7.97
C GLU A 24 -17.50 13.57 9.23
N TRP A 25 -17.74 12.35 9.70
CA TRP A 25 -16.98 11.77 10.80
C TRP A 25 -15.55 11.45 10.39
N VAL A 26 -15.35 10.89 9.19
CA VAL A 26 -14.01 10.61 8.64
C VAL A 26 -13.16 11.89 8.57
N LEU A 27 -13.75 12.99 8.12
CA LEU A 27 -13.07 14.28 7.97
C LEU A 27 -12.65 14.95 9.29
N LYS A 28 -13.08 14.43 10.44
CA LYS A 28 -12.62 14.89 11.76
C LYS A 28 -11.23 14.36 12.12
N SER A 29 -10.71 13.36 11.40
CA SER A 29 -9.41 12.74 11.68
C SER A 29 -8.51 12.72 10.43
N SER A 30 -7.53 13.63 10.39
CA SER A 30 -6.53 13.68 9.30
C SER A 30 -5.81 12.35 9.09
N LEU A 31 -5.50 11.63 10.18
CA LEU A 31 -4.85 10.32 10.09
C LEU A 31 -5.77 9.28 9.44
N LEU A 32 -7.08 9.30 9.75
CA LEU A 32 -8.03 8.38 9.15
C LEU A 32 -8.19 8.66 7.65
N VAL A 33 -8.29 9.93 7.25
CA VAL A 33 -8.30 10.36 5.84
C VAL A 33 -7.08 9.80 5.10
N ALA A 34 -5.88 10.05 5.64
CA ALA A 34 -4.64 9.56 5.03
C ALA A 34 -4.59 8.04 4.95
N MET A 35 -4.99 7.32 6.00
CA MET A 35 -4.99 5.86 6.04
C MET A 35 -6.01 5.24 5.07
N ALA A 36 -7.19 5.86 4.92
CA ALA A 36 -8.21 5.45 3.98
C ALA A 36 -7.73 5.65 2.53
N VAL A 37 -7.20 6.83 2.19
CA VAL A 37 -6.64 7.11 0.86
C VAL A 37 -5.48 6.17 0.54
N TYR A 38 -4.54 5.98 1.48
CA TYR A 38 -3.43 5.05 1.30
C TYR A 38 -3.90 3.60 1.06
N THR A 39 -4.97 3.20 1.76
CA THR A 39 -5.57 1.88 1.64
C THR A 39 -6.22 1.67 0.28
N TYR A 40 -7.12 2.57 -0.11
CA TYR A 40 -7.92 2.40 -1.32
C TYR A 40 -7.15 2.70 -2.60
N LEU A 41 -6.22 3.67 -2.62
CA LEU A 41 -5.30 3.84 -3.76
C LEU A 41 -4.54 2.56 -4.08
N ARG A 42 -4.18 1.79 -3.04
CA ARG A 42 -3.50 0.51 -3.23
C ARG A 42 -4.45 -0.58 -3.74
N LEU A 43 -5.68 -0.65 -3.22
CA LEU A 43 -6.65 -1.70 -3.61
C LEU A 43 -7.18 -1.54 -5.04
N ILE A 44 -7.30 -0.29 -5.54
CA ILE A 44 -7.72 0.01 -6.92
C ILE A 44 -6.94 -0.79 -7.98
N VAL A 45 -5.66 -1.08 -7.72
CA VAL A 45 -4.79 -1.85 -8.63
C VAL A 45 -5.27 -3.30 -8.79
N ASP A 46 -5.89 -3.86 -7.75
CA ASP A 46 -6.34 -5.26 -7.72
C ASP A 46 -7.75 -5.44 -8.31
N HIS A 47 -8.58 -4.39 -8.34
CA HIS A 47 -10.00 -4.50 -8.71
C HIS A 47 -10.26 -4.27 -10.20
N HIS A 48 -9.95 -5.28 -11.02
CA HIS A 48 -10.19 -5.26 -12.47
C HIS A 48 -10.64 -6.63 -13.00
N GLY A 49 -10.88 -6.75 -14.31
CA GLY A 49 -11.16 -8.03 -14.99
C GLY A 49 -12.62 -8.49 -14.98
N THR A 50 -13.46 -8.03 -14.06
CA THR A 50 -14.91 -8.32 -14.04
C THR A 50 -15.75 -7.05 -13.88
N ALA A 51 -17.02 -7.09 -14.31
CA ALA A 51 -17.93 -5.94 -14.18
C ALA A 51 -18.16 -5.54 -12.71
N ALA A 52 -18.28 -6.52 -11.81
CA ALA A 52 -18.43 -6.25 -10.37
C ALA A 52 -17.19 -5.55 -9.79
N LEU A 53 -15.98 -6.01 -10.14
CA LEU A 53 -14.74 -5.37 -9.71
C LEU A 53 -14.56 -3.97 -10.32
N GLN A 54 -14.98 -3.77 -11.57
CA GLN A 54 -14.98 -2.44 -12.19
C GLN A 54 -15.91 -1.47 -11.47
N ALA A 55 -17.10 -1.92 -11.04
CA ALA A 55 -18.02 -1.10 -10.26
C ALA A 55 -17.44 -0.72 -8.89
N LEU A 56 -16.85 -1.68 -8.17
CA LEU A 56 -16.16 -1.40 -6.90
C LEU A 56 -15.00 -0.42 -7.11
N ARG A 57 -14.16 -0.68 -8.11
CA ARG A 57 -13.02 0.19 -8.45
C ARG A 57 -13.45 1.63 -8.71
N GLN A 58 -14.57 1.84 -9.39
CA GLN A 58 -15.08 3.19 -9.64
C GLN A 58 -15.45 3.90 -8.33
N LYS A 59 -16.14 3.22 -7.40
CA LYS A 59 -16.43 3.77 -6.06
C LYS A 59 -15.14 4.15 -5.32
N GLU A 60 -14.10 3.31 -5.40
CA GLU A 60 -12.80 3.56 -4.75
C GLU A 60 -12.06 4.75 -5.36
N VAL A 61 -12.09 4.88 -6.69
CA VAL A 61 -11.50 6.00 -7.44
C VAL A 61 -12.15 7.31 -7.01
N GLU A 62 -13.48 7.37 -7.05
CA GLU A 62 -14.25 8.56 -6.67
C GLU A 62 -13.97 8.98 -5.23
N PHE A 63 -13.98 8.01 -4.31
CA PHE A 63 -13.64 8.22 -2.90
C PHE A 63 -12.23 8.81 -2.72
N CYS A 64 -11.22 8.20 -3.33
CA CYS A 64 -9.84 8.67 -3.20
C CYS A 64 -9.65 10.05 -3.81
N VAL A 65 -10.17 10.29 -5.02
CA VAL A 65 -10.02 11.57 -5.73
C VAL A 65 -10.72 12.69 -4.98
N CYS A 66 -11.92 12.45 -4.44
CA CYS A 66 -12.63 13.40 -3.58
C CYS A 66 -11.79 13.82 -2.37
N LEU A 67 -11.26 12.86 -1.60
CA LEU A 67 -10.44 13.16 -0.43
C LEU A 67 -9.10 13.82 -0.79
N LEU A 68 -8.46 13.39 -1.88
CA LEU A 68 -7.22 14.00 -2.37
C LEU A 68 -7.43 15.46 -2.79
N ARG A 69 -8.58 15.80 -3.38
CA ARG A 69 -8.88 17.18 -3.79
C ARG A 69 -9.28 18.07 -2.62
N GLU A 70 -10.10 17.57 -1.69
CA GLU A 70 -10.62 18.38 -0.58
C GLU A 70 -9.66 18.46 0.61
N ARG A 71 -8.89 17.39 0.85
CA ARG A 71 -8.03 17.23 2.03
C ARG A 71 -6.61 16.84 1.63
N PHE A 72 -6.05 17.50 0.63
CA PHE A 72 -4.73 17.16 0.09
C PHE A 72 -3.64 17.19 1.17
N MET A 73 -3.65 18.18 2.07
CA MET A 73 -2.64 18.29 3.14
C MET A 73 -2.76 17.19 4.20
N ASP A 74 -3.96 16.66 4.44
CA ASP A 74 -4.12 15.47 5.29
C ASP A 74 -3.48 14.26 4.59
N CYS A 75 -3.69 14.11 3.28
CA CYS A 75 -3.08 13.04 2.49
C CYS A 75 -1.56 13.20 2.33
N PHE A 76 -1.06 14.44 2.27
CA PHE A 76 0.37 14.76 2.14
C PHE A 76 1.21 14.10 3.25
N MET A 77 0.64 13.88 4.44
CA MET A 77 1.33 13.24 5.56
C MET A 77 1.77 11.79 5.28
N ILE A 78 1.24 11.16 4.24
CA ILE A 78 1.72 9.88 3.72
C ILE A 78 3.17 10.01 3.23
N GLY A 79 3.56 11.16 2.67
CA GLY A 79 4.88 11.41 2.09
C GLY A 79 5.13 10.66 0.78
N ARG A 80 6.40 10.40 0.47
CA ARG A 80 6.87 9.91 -0.83
C ARG A 80 6.18 8.66 -1.38
N ASP A 81 5.68 7.76 -0.54
CA ASP A 81 4.99 6.55 -1.01
C ASP A 81 3.61 6.86 -1.61
N LEU A 82 3.01 8.02 -1.31
CA LEU A 82 1.81 8.50 -2.01
C LEU A 82 2.07 8.68 -3.50
N VAL A 83 3.24 9.20 -3.88
CA VAL A 83 3.65 9.36 -5.28
C VAL A 83 3.64 8.00 -5.99
N ARG A 84 4.21 6.97 -5.35
CA ARG A 84 4.21 5.60 -5.89
C ARG A 84 2.80 5.07 -6.10
N LEU A 85 1.92 5.24 -5.12
CA LEU A 85 0.52 4.78 -5.23
C LEU A 85 -0.20 5.51 -6.36
N LEU A 86 -0.04 6.83 -6.48
CA LEU A 86 -0.64 7.62 -7.55
C LEU A 86 -0.09 7.26 -8.94
N GLN A 87 1.19 6.89 -9.05
CA GLN A 87 1.79 6.43 -10.31
C GLN A 87 1.16 5.10 -10.76
N ASN A 88 0.90 4.19 -9.82
CA ASN A 88 0.31 2.88 -10.12
C ASN A 88 -1.11 2.98 -10.72
N VAL A 89 -1.83 4.07 -10.44
CA VAL A 89 -3.21 4.30 -10.91
C VAL A 89 -3.29 5.45 -11.94
N ALA A 90 -2.16 5.97 -12.42
CA ALA A 90 -2.10 7.19 -13.23
C ALA A 90 -2.84 7.11 -14.57
N ARG A 91 -3.09 5.90 -15.10
CA ARG A 91 -3.80 5.67 -16.36
C ARG A 91 -5.33 5.73 -16.23
N ILE A 92 -5.85 5.88 -15.02
CA ILE A 92 -7.28 6.09 -14.77
C ILE A 92 -7.58 7.57 -15.03
N PRO A 93 -8.62 7.92 -15.81
CA PRO A 93 -8.87 9.30 -16.24
C PRO A 93 -8.89 10.33 -15.09
N GLU A 94 -9.50 9.99 -13.96
CA GLU A 94 -9.61 10.85 -12.79
C GLU A 94 -8.24 11.11 -12.13
N PHE A 95 -7.37 10.10 -12.11
CA PHE A 95 -6.00 10.24 -11.61
C PHE A 95 -5.08 10.89 -12.64
N GLU A 96 -5.31 10.75 -13.94
CA GLU A 96 -4.61 11.51 -14.97
C GLU A 96 -4.86 13.01 -14.78
N GLN A 97 -6.12 13.40 -14.55
CA GLN A 97 -6.47 14.79 -14.24
C GLN A 97 -5.83 15.25 -12.92
N LEU A 98 -5.85 14.41 -11.88
CA LEU A 98 -5.18 14.73 -10.62
C LEU A 98 -3.67 14.93 -10.82
N TRP A 99 -3.02 14.11 -11.66
CA TRP A 99 -1.59 14.27 -11.99
C TRP A 99 -1.31 15.58 -12.73
N LYS A 100 -2.19 16.01 -13.65
CA LYS A 100 -2.10 17.32 -14.30
C LYS A 100 -2.13 18.44 -13.27
N ASP A 101 -3.03 18.36 -12.29
CA ASP A 101 -3.10 19.32 -11.19
C ASP A 101 -1.84 19.29 -10.33
N ILE A 102 -1.34 18.10 -9.93
CA ILE A 102 -0.11 17.96 -9.14
C ILE A 102 1.12 18.57 -9.83
N LEU A 103 1.25 18.40 -11.15
CA LEU A 103 2.44 18.81 -11.91
C LEU A 103 2.37 20.26 -12.41
N HIS A 104 1.19 20.73 -12.81
CA HIS A 104 1.04 22.01 -13.50
C HIS A 104 0.30 23.06 -12.67
N ASN A 105 -0.52 22.66 -11.70
CA ASN A 105 -1.30 23.59 -10.88
C ASN A 105 -1.46 23.11 -9.42
N PRO A 106 -0.35 22.85 -8.69
CA PRO A 106 -0.40 22.19 -7.38
C PRO A 106 -1.18 23.00 -6.33
N GLN A 107 -1.26 24.32 -6.51
CA GLN A 107 -1.95 25.24 -5.60
C GLN A 107 -3.47 25.04 -5.59
N VAL A 108 -4.05 24.43 -6.63
CA VAL A 108 -5.48 24.04 -6.64
C VAL A 108 -5.78 22.95 -5.63
N LEU A 109 -4.81 22.10 -5.31
CA LEU A 109 -4.97 21.05 -4.29
C LEU A 109 -4.76 21.60 -2.88
N SER A 110 -3.82 22.54 -2.73
CA SER A 110 -3.64 23.31 -1.50
C SER A 110 -2.72 24.50 -1.73
N PRO A 111 -3.00 25.69 -1.14
CA PRO A 111 -2.09 26.83 -1.17
C PRO A 111 -0.70 26.55 -0.52
N GLN A 112 -0.58 25.44 0.22
CA GLN A 112 0.67 25.03 0.90
C GLN A 112 1.47 24.01 0.08
N PHE A 113 0.92 23.50 -1.02
CA PHE A 113 1.55 22.46 -1.82
C PHE A 113 2.34 23.06 -2.98
N THR A 114 3.66 23.03 -2.88
CA THR A 114 4.56 23.65 -3.87
C THR A 114 4.89 22.74 -5.05
N GLY A 115 4.44 21.49 -5.03
CA GLY A 115 4.63 20.52 -6.11
C GLY A 115 5.26 19.20 -5.66
N VAL A 116 5.39 18.26 -6.60
CA VAL A 116 5.73 16.85 -6.33
C VAL A 116 7.05 16.65 -5.55
N LEU A 117 8.03 17.54 -5.72
CA LEU A 117 9.31 17.45 -5.02
C LEU A 117 9.14 17.52 -3.49
N GLN A 118 8.20 18.36 -3.01
CA GLN A 118 7.89 18.49 -1.59
C GLN A 118 7.41 17.15 -1.00
N LEU A 119 6.62 16.39 -1.78
CA LEU A 119 6.10 15.09 -1.37
C LEU A 119 7.20 14.00 -1.42
N LEU A 120 8.06 14.02 -2.44
CA LEU A 120 9.19 13.09 -2.59
C LEU A 120 10.25 13.22 -1.50
N GLN A 121 10.47 14.44 -1.01
CA GLN A 121 11.39 14.72 0.09
C GLN A 121 10.82 14.32 1.46
N SER A 122 9.49 14.21 1.58
CA SER A 122 8.83 13.76 2.81
C SER A 122 8.88 12.24 2.96
N ARG A 123 9.51 11.75 4.03
CA ARG A 123 9.58 10.29 4.30
C ARG A 123 8.22 9.76 4.74
N THR A 124 7.79 8.66 4.12
CA THR A 124 6.61 7.90 4.57
C THR A 124 6.81 7.26 5.94
N SER A 125 5.84 7.51 6.81
CA SER A 125 5.75 6.89 8.15
C SER A 125 5.60 5.37 8.05
N ARG A 126 6.20 4.64 9.01
CA ARG A 126 6.07 3.19 9.11
C ARG A 126 4.62 2.72 9.25
N LYS A 127 3.74 3.56 9.82
CA LYS A 127 2.31 3.24 10.01
C LYS A 127 1.62 2.89 8.68
N PHE A 128 1.90 3.64 7.62
CA PHE A 128 1.35 3.39 6.29
C PHE A 128 1.92 2.11 5.66
N LEU A 129 3.23 1.88 5.82
CA LEU A 129 3.86 0.67 5.28
C LEU A 129 3.36 -0.60 5.98
N ALA A 130 3.18 -0.55 7.31
CA ALA A 130 2.69 -1.67 8.10
C ALA A 130 1.22 -1.99 7.84
N CYS A 131 0.37 -0.98 7.64
CA CYS A 131 -1.08 -1.20 7.49
C CYS A 131 -1.49 -1.94 6.22
N ARG A 132 -0.57 -2.21 5.29
CA ARG A 132 -0.81 -2.99 4.06
C ARG A 132 -0.53 -4.46 4.20
N LEU A 133 0.07 -4.87 5.31
CA LEU A 133 0.23 -6.27 5.64
C LEU A 133 -0.86 -6.66 6.63
N THR A 134 -1.41 -7.86 6.45
CA THR A 134 -2.27 -8.42 7.48
C THR A 134 -1.43 -8.84 8.70
N PRO A 135 -2.03 -8.96 9.90
CA PRO A 135 -1.29 -9.39 11.09
C PRO A 135 -0.54 -10.72 10.91
N ASP A 136 -1.12 -11.67 10.15
CA ASP A 136 -0.51 -12.96 9.87
C ASP A 136 0.73 -12.82 8.95
N MET A 137 0.65 -11.98 7.90
CA MET A 137 1.80 -11.67 7.04
C MET A 137 2.94 -11.02 7.82
N GLU A 138 2.62 -10.01 8.64
CA GLU A 138 3.59 -9.32 9.49
C GLU A 138 4.28 -10.30 10.46
N THR A 139 3.49 -11.11 11.17
CA THR A 139 4.01 -12.12 12.11
C THR A 139 4.98 -13.08 11.43
N LYS A 140 4.62 -13.59 10.24
CA LYS A 140 5.46 -14.52 9.48
C LYS A 140 6.76 -13.87 8.99
N LEU A 141 6.71 -12.63 8.48
CA LEU A 141 7.91 -11.91 8.05
C LEU A 141 8.83 -11.57 9.22
N LEU A 142 8.27 -11.12 10.34
CA LEU A 142 9.04 -10.83 11.55
C LEU A 142 9.70 -12.10 12.08
N PHE A 143 8.99 -13.23 12.07
CA PHE A 143 9.58 -14.52 12.44
C PHE A 143 10.75 -14.90 11.52
N MET A 144 10.56 -14.78 10.19
CA MET A 144 11.62 -15.05 9.22
C MET A 144 12.85 -14.16 9.43
N THR A 145 12.66 -12.89 9.77
CA THR A 145 13.76 -11.91 9.93
C THR A 145 14.38 -11.86 11.32
N SER A 146 13.87 -12.62 12.30
CA SER A 146 14.37 -12.59 13.68
C SER A 146 14.66 -13.97 14.28
N ARG A 147 14.16 -15.05 13.69
CA ARG A 147 14.25 -16.42 14.25
C ARG A 147 14.75 -17.47 13.27
N VAL A 148 14.60 -17.26 11.97
CA VAL A 148 15.02 -18.23 10.96
C VAL A 148 16.48 -18.03 10.62
N ARG A 149 17.28 -19.10 10.69
CA ARG A 149 18.69 -19.07 10.27
C ARG A 149 18.82 -19.06 8.75
N PHE A 150 19.81 -18.33 8.25
CA PHE A 150 20.16 -18.32 6.85
C PHE A 150 20.60 -19.72 6.39
N GLY A 151 20.13 -20.13 5.22
CA GLY A 151 20.21 -21.51 4.72
C GLY A 151 19.00 -22.38 5.07
N GLN A 152 18.19 -22.01 6.07
CA GLN A 152 17.03 -22.78 6.54
C GLN A 152 15.67 -22.17 6.15
N GLN A 153 15.67 -21.15 5.28
CA GLN A 153 14.47 -20.40 4.92
C GLN A 153 13.51 -21.10 3.96
N LYS A 154 13.94 -22.16 3.26
CA LYS A 154 13.20 -22.73 2.12
C LYS A 154 11.74 -23.08 2.46
N ARG A 155 11.52 -23.83 3.54
CA ARG A 155 10.16 -24.27 3.92
C ARG A 155 9.25 -23.08 4.28
N TYR A 156 9.80 -22.06 4.94
CA TYR A 156 9.06 -20.86 5.32
C TYR A 156 8.68 -20.02 4.10
N GLN A 157 9.61 -19.89 3.14
CA GLN A 157 9.36 -19.26 1.85
C GLN A 157 8.28 -20.02 1.06
N ASP A 158 8.39 -21.35 0.96
CA ASP A 158 7.43 -22.19 0.25
C ASP A 158 6.02 -22.06 0.86
N TRP A 159 5.91 -22.04 2.19
CA TRP A 159 4.64 -21.83 2.89
C TRP A 159 4.04 -20.44 2.63
N PHE A 160 4.85 -19.39 2.76
CA PHE A 160 4.41 -18.02 2.53
C PHE A 160 3.99 -17.81 1.07
N GLN A 161 4.78 -18.33 0.13
CA GLN A 161 4.49 -18.25 -1.30
C GLN A 161 3.18 -18.94 -1.65
N ARG A 162 2.98 -20.18 -1.15
CA ARG A 162 1.76 -20.93 -1.40
C ARG A 162 0.53 -20.18 -0.91
N GLN A 163 0.63 -19.54 0.26
CA GLN A 163 -0.50 -18.87 0.89
C GLN A 163 -0.82 -17.50 0.29
N TYR A 164 0.19 -16.69 -0.06
CA TYR A 164 -0.03 -15.28 -0.40
C TYR A 164 0.47 -14.84 -1.77
N LEU A 165 1.30 -15.63 -2.46
CA LEU A 165 2.02 -15.18 -3.67
C LEU A 165 1.85 -16.13 -4.86
N SER A 166 0.87 -17.03 -4.79
CA SER A 166 0.67 -18.16 -5.73
C SER A 166 -0.34 -17.88 -6.84
N THR A 167 -0.98 -16.71 -6.86
CA THR A 167 -1.98 -16.33 -7.88
C THR A 167 -1.49 -15.16 -8.74
N PRO A 168 -1.99 -14.98 -9.97
CA PRO A 168 -1.69 -13.79 -10.77
C PRO A 168 -2.05 -12.49 -10.05
N ASP A 169 -3.20 -12.46 -9.35
CA ASP A 169 -3.67 -11.27 -8.62
C ASP A 169 -2.72 -10.90 -7.47
N SER A 170 -2.03 -11.88 -6.90
CA SER A 170 -1.10 -11.67 -5.77
C SER A 170 0.21 -10.97 -6.13
N GLN A 171 0.48 -10.73 -7.42
CA GLN A 171 1.71 -10.05 -7.85
C GLN A 171 1.86 -8.66 -7.24
N SER A 172 0.76 -7.92 -7.11
CA SER A 172 0.75 -6.57 -6.53
C SER A 172 1.23 -6.54 -5.07
N LEU A 173 1.04 -7.63 -4.31
CA LEU A 173 1.40 -7.72 -2.88
C LEU A 173 2.91 -7.65 -2.66
N ARG A 174 3.73 -8.09 -3.62
CA ARG A 174 5.20 -8.11 -3.51
C ARG A 174 5.77 -6.72 -3.22
N CYS A 175 5.19 -5.69 -3.84
CA CYS A 175 5.59 -4.30 -3.58
C CYS A 175 5.40 -3.93 -2.11
N ASP A 176 4.25 -4.25 -1.51
CA ASP A 176 3.96 -3.91 -0.11
C ASP A 176 4.91 -4.64 0.84
N LEU A 177 5.19 -5.92 0.57
CA LEU A 177 6.15 -6.73 1.34
C LEU A 177 7.57 -6.13 1.28
N ILE A 178 8.06 -5.77 0.09
CA ILE A 178 9.38 -5.17 -0.08
C ILE A 178 9.47 -3.82 0.66
N ARG A 179 8.43 -2.99 0.54
CA ARG A 179 8.37 -1.69 1.23
C ARG A 179 8.35 -1.87 2.75
N TYR A 180 7.62 -2.85 3.27
CA TYR A 180 7.62 -3.21 4.68
C TYR A 180 9.01 -3.66 5.15
N ILE A 181 9.66 -4.58 4.45
CA ILE A 181 11.00 -5.07 4.80
C ILE A 181 12.03 -3.93 4.81
N CYS A 182 11.98 -3.03 3.82
CA CYS A 182 12.91 -1.91 3.73
C CYS A 182 12.63 -0.80 4.77
N GLY A 183 11.36 -0.47 4.98
CA GLY A 183 10.95 0.71 5.75
C GLY A 183 10.62 0.45 7.22
N VAL A 184 10.20 -0.78 7.56
CA VAL A 184 9.71 -1.16 8.89
C VAL A 184 10.68 -2.11 9.59
N VAL A 185 11.21 -3.12 8.90
CA VAL A 185 12.14 -4.09 9.50
C VAL A 185 13.55 -3.49 9.61
N HIS A 186 13.95 -3.13 10.84
CA HIS A 186 15.29 -2.65 11.19
C HIS A 186 15.87 -3.55 12.29
N PRO A 187 16.59 -4.63 11.94
CA PRO A 187 17.14 -5.56 12.92
C PRO A 187 18.18 -4.88 13.84
N SER A 188 18.32 -5.37 15.07
CA SER A 188 19.37 -4.92 16.00
C SER A 188 20.75 -5.37 15.51
N ASN A 189 21.82 -4.74 16.02
CA ASN A 189 23.19 -5.10 15.68
C ASN A 189 23.49 -6.59 15.99
N GLU A 190 22.95 -7.11 17.09
CA GLU A 190 23.07 -8.53 17.45
C GLU A 190 22.53 -9.45 16.36
N VAL A 191 21.34 -9.14 15.83
CA VAL A 191 20.74 -9.91 14.72
C VAL A 191 21.57 -9.72 13.45
N LEU A 192 22.05 -8.51 13.16
CA LEU A 192 22.87 -8.24 11.97
C LEU A 192 24.22 -8.98 11.99
N SER A 193 24.80 -9.24 13.16
CA SER A 193 26.03 -10.01 13.34
C SER A 193 25.82 -11.51 13.49
N SER A 194 24.56 -11.99 13.45
CA SER A 194 24.21 -13.40 13.64
C SER A 194 24.04 -14.16 12.32
N ASP A 195 23.66 -15.44 12.42
CA ASP A 195 23.29 -16.29 11.28
C ASP A 195 21.80 -16.20 10.90
N ILE A 196 21.06 -15.20 11.40
CA ILE A 196 19.64 -14.99 11.06
C ILE A 196 19.49 -14.54 9.60
N LEU A 197 18.42 -15.01 8.95
CA LEU A 197 18.05 -14.72 7.56
C LEU A 197 18.01 -13.19 7.31
N PRO A 198 18.93 -12.66 6.48
CA PRO A 198 19.03 -11.23 6.28
C PRO A 198 17.93 -10.70 5.34
N ARG A 199 17.58 -9.42 5.50
CA ARG A 199 16.53 -8.75 4.70
C ARG A 199 16.76 -8.86 3.19
N TRP A 200 18.00 -8.72 2.73
CA TRP A 200 18.34 -8.78 1.30
C TRP A 200 18.02 -10.15 0.69
N ALA A 201 18.13 -11.23 1.45
CA ALA A 201 17.84 -12.58 0.97
C ALA A 201 16.32 -12.78 0.77
N ILE A 202 15.50 -12.20 1.66
CA ILE A 202 14.05 -12.20 1.51
C ILE A 202 13.64 -11.34 0.30
N ILE A 203 14.24 -10.16 0.12
CA ILE A 203 13.96 -9.31 -1.04
C ILE A 203 14.36 -10.04 -2.34
N GLY A 204 15.54 -10.66 -2.38
CA GLY A 204 16.01 -11.44 -3.53
C GLY A 204 15.03 -12.55 -3.88
N TRP A 205 14.57 -13.32 -2.87
CA TRP A 205 13.52 -14.32 -3.07
C TRP A 205 12.23 -13.71 -3.62
N LEU A 206 11.69 -12.63 -3.02
CA LEU A 206 10.47 -12.00 -3.51
C LEU A 206 10.57 -11.59 -4.99
N LEU A 207 11.72 -11.05 -5.41
CA LEU A 207 11.97 -10.69 -6.82
C LEU A 207 11.97 -11.92 -7.75
N THR A 208 12.53 -13.05 -7.32
CA THR A 208 12.52 -14.30 -8.10
C THR A 208 11.13 -14.92 -8.26
N THR A 209 10.15 -14.49 -7.45
CA THR A 209 8.77 -14.99 -7.53
C THR A 209 7.88 -14.15 -8.44
N CYS A 210 8.37 -13.05 -9.01
CA CYS A 210 7.60 -12.25 -9.97
C CYS A 210 7.32 -13.08 -11.24
N THR A 211 6.07 -13.05 -11.72
CA THR A 211 5.62 -13.78 -12.91
C THR A 211 4.89 -12.85 -13.87
#